data_AF-A0A0K9PUJ9-F1
#
_entry.id   AF-A0A0K9PUJ9-F1
#
_cell.length_a   1.000
_cell.length_b   1.000
_cell.length_c   1.000
_cell.angle_alpha   90.00
_cell.angle_beta   90.00
_cell.angle_gamma   90.00
#
_symmetry.space_group_name_H-M   'P 1'
#
loop_
_entity.id
_entity.type
_entity.pdbx_description
1 polymer ?
#
loop_
_entity_poly.entity_id
_entity_poly.type
_entity_poly.pdbx_seq_one_letter_code
_entity_poly.pdbx_strand_id
1 'polypeptide(L)'
;MAQAKNNNSCTRKNIMASSQSNSSTNSTPPCAACKLLRRKCIPGCIFAPYFPPDDPQKFANVHKIFGASNITKLLNDLLPYQREDAVNSLAYEAEARMKDPVYGCVGAISVLQKQVQRLQNELDAANTNLLRYACNIVDIPSSMDRLPLMGSTSSTGLGEGSVGGGDLYHHHHASGLPIPYTQAWGNNNRSNYHPPGDMDEMDGGERSM
;
A
#
# COMPACT_ATOMS: atom_id res chain seq x y z
N MET A 1 -43.94 -17.07 35.02
CA MET A 1 -42.88 -17.27 34.01
C MET A 1 -42.43 -15.89 33.56
N ALA A 2 -41.21 -15.40 33.68
CA ALA A 2 -39.96 -15.87 34.24
C ALA A 2 -39.24 -14.61 34.76
N GLN A 3 -38.52 -14.76 35.88
CA GLN A 3 -37.70 -13.70 36.47
C GLN A 3 -36.42 -13.51 35.65
N ALA A 4 -36.18 -12.28 35.18
CA ALA A 4 -34.88 -11.87 34.67
C ALA A 4 -33.95 -11.57 35.86
N LYS A 5 -33.00 -12.47 36.11
CA LYS A 5 -31.89 -12.28 37.05
C LYS A 5 -30.86 -11.36 36.39
N ASN A 6 -30.89 -10.06 36.71
CA ASN A 6 -29.78 -9.17 36.39
C ASN A 6 -28.93 -8.97 37.65
N ASN A 7 -27.84 -9.73 37.71
CA ASN A 7 -26.91 -9.71 38.82
C ASN A 7 -25.98 -8.50 38.67
N ASN A 8 -26.28 -7.44 39.43
CA ASN A 8 -25.27 -6.48 39.83
C ASN A 8 -24.24 -7.20 40.70
N SER A 9 -23.03 -7.41 40.18
CA SER A 9 -21.86 -7.66 41.01
C SER A 9 -20.71 -6.78 40.57
N CYS A 10 -20.39 -5.87 41.48
CA CYS A 10 -19.29 -4.93 41.42
C CYS A 10 -17.96 -5.70 41.51
N THR A 11 -17.19 -5.75 40.41
CA THR A 11 -15.77 -6.13 40.48
C THR A 11 -14.90 -4.88 40.32
N ARG A 12 -14.39 -4.45 41.46
CA ARG A 12 -13.32 -3.49 41.69
C ARG A 12 -12.20 -3.60 40.65
N LYS A 13 -11.85 -2.46 40.07
CA LYS A 13 -10.51 -2.20 39.54
C LYS A 13 -9.53 -2.23 40.72
N ASN A 14 -8.69 -3.26 40.81
CA ASN A 14 -7.54 -3.25 41.71
C ASN A 14 -6.39 -2.51 41.03
N ILE A 15 -6.23 -1.23 41.37
CA ILE A 15 -4.95 -0.53 41.25
C ILE A 15 -4.21 -0.86 42.57
N MET A 16 -3.23 -1.76 42.51
CA MET A 16 -2.23 -1.88 43.57
C MET A 16 -0.93 -1.27 43.04
N ALA A 17 -0.70 -0.01 43.40
CA ALA A 17 0.65 0.52 43.53
C ALA A 17 1.20 -0.03 44.84
N SER A 18 2.05 -1.04 44.76
CA SER A 18 2.81 -1.56 45.91
C SER A 18 4.28 -1.32 45.65
N SER A 19 4.79 -0.26 46.26
CA SER A 19 6.22 -0.07 46.50
C SER A 19 6.68 -1.19 47.43
N GLN A 20 7.19 -2.28 46.87
CA GLN A 20 7.85 -3.34 47.62
C GLN A 20 9.30 -3.47 47.12
N SER A 21 10.20 -2.90 47.91
CA SER A 21 11.61 -3.23 47.92
C SER A 21 11.76 -4.69 48.34
N ASN A 22 11.72 -5.59 47.36
CA ASN A 22 11.98 -7.00 47.54
C ASN A 22 13.21 -7.33 46.69
N SER A 23 14.32 -7.67 47.33
CA SER A 23 15.54 -8.23 46.72
C SER A 23 15.23 -9.62 46.16
N SER A 24 14.41 -9.62 45.10
CA SER A 24 14.08 -10.77 44.28
C SER A 24 15.03 -10.69 43.09
N THR A 25 15.74 -11.77 42.77
CA THR A 25 16.43 -11.86 41.48
C THR A 25 15.40 -11.53 40.39
N ASN A 26 15.48 -10.34 39.80
CA ASN A 26 14.56 -9.81 38.79
C ASN A 26 14.63 -10.70 37.56
N SER A 27 13.90 -11.80 37.58
CA SER A 27 13.74 -12.69 36.44
C SER A 27 12.74 -12.04 35.52
N THR A 28 13.26 -11.27 34.55
CA THR A 28 12.43 -10.78 33.46
C THR A 28 11.75 -11.99 32.80
N PRO A 29 10.43 -11.96 32.60
CA PRO A 29 9.74 -13.07 31.98
C PRO A 29 10.35 -13.34 30.59
N PRO A 30 10.47 -14.62 30.17
CA PRO A 30 11.00 -14.92 28.85
C PRO A 30 10.08 -14.34 27.78
N CYS A 31 10.67 -13.81 26.71
CA CYS A 31 9.89 -13.36 25.55
C CYS A 31 9.04 -14.50 24.95
N ALA A 32 8.00 -14.16 24.19
CA ALA A 32 7.09 -15.14 23.59
C ALA A 32 7.83 -16.19 22.74
N ALA A 33 8.88 -15.76 22.02
CA ALA A 33 9.70 -16.66 21.21
C ALA A 33 10.43 -17.72 22.04
N CYS A 34 11.16 -17.29 23.07
CA CYS A 34 11.90 -18.21 23.93
C CYS A 34 10.97 -19.11 24.74
N LYS A 35 9.80 -18.60 25.15
CA LYS A 35 8.75 -19.38 25.81
C LYS A 35 8.23 -20.49 24.89
N LEU A 36 7.88 -20.18 23.64
CA LEU A 36 7.39 -21.17 22.67
C LEU A 36 8.47 -22.19 22.30
N LEU A 37 9.71 -21.74 22.09
CA LEU A 37 10.85 -22.59 21.73
C LEU A 37 11.44 -23.36 22.92
N ARG A 38 10.90 -23.18 24.14
CA ARG A 38 11.36 -23.84 25.38
C ARG A 38 12.86 -23.66 25.65
N ARG A 39 13.40 -22.47 25.38
CA ARG A 39 14.81 -22.12 25.62
C ARG A 39 14.96 -20.94 26.58
N LYS A 40 16.13 -20.80 27.20
CA LYS A 40 16.41 -19.67 28.10
C LYS A 40 16.45 -18.36 27.32
N CYS A 41 15.71 -17.35 27.80
CA CYS A 41 15.80 -15.99 27.28
C CYS A 41 16.97 -15.28 27.95
N ILE A 42 17.99 -14.90 27.18
CA ILE A 42 19.18 -14.19 27.67
C ILE A 42 19.09 -12.69 27.39
N PRO A 43 19.79 -11.84 28.15
CA PRO A 43 19.99 -10.43 27.79
C PRO A 43 20.56 -10.32 26.37
N GLY A 44 20.01 -9.43 25.55
CA GLY A 44 20.37 -9.33 24.13
C GLY A 44 19.68 -10.32 23.19
N CYS A 45 18.66 -11.06 23.67
CA CYS A 45 17.85 -11.91 22.80
C CYS A 45 17.23 -11.10 21.64
N ILE A 46 17.53 -11.47 20.40
CA ILE A 46 17.07 -10.79 19.19
C ILE A 46 15.55 -10.74 19.04
N PHE A 47 14.82 -11.67 19.68
CA PHE A 47 13.37 -11.75 19.60
C PHE A 47 12.67 -10.92 20.68
N ALA A 48 13.37 -10.63 21.79
CA ALA A 48 12.73 -10.04 22.96
C ALA A 48 12.11 -8.65 22.72
N PRO A 49 12.73 -7.74 21.93
CA PRO A 49 12.12 -6.45 21.63
C PRO A 49 10.82 -6.54 20.82
N TYR A 50 10.67 -7.58 19.99
CA TYR A 50 9.59 -7.65 18.98
C TYR A 50 8.47 -8.64 19.33
N PHE A 51 8.73 -9.58 20.23
CA PHE A 51 7.80 -10.64 20.66
C PHE A 51 7.65 -10.63 22.19
N PRO A 52 6.96 -9.62 22.75
CA PRO A 52 6.72 -9.54 24.18
C PRO A 52 5.89 -10.73 24.69
N PRO A 53 5.97 -11.06 25.99
CA PRO A 53 5.23 -12.19 26.55
C PRO A 53 3.70 -12.01 26.51
N ASP A 54 3.21 -10.77 26.38
CA ASP A 54 1.79 -10.42 26.35
C ASP A 54 1.08 -10.85 25.06
N ASP A 55 1.84 -11.05 23.98
CA ASP A 55 1.32 -11.49 22.67
C ASP A 55 2.03 -12.77 22.19
N PRO A 56 1.70 -13.93 22.78
CA PRO A 56 2.30 -15.20 22.39
C PRO A 56 1.83 -15.69 21.01
N GLN A 57 0.65 -15.24 20.55
CA GLN A 57 0.07 -15.68 19.27
C GLN A 57 0.83 -15.09 18.08
N LYS A 58 1.30 -13.84 18.19
CA LYS A 58 2.15 -13.22 17.15
C LYS A 58 3.36 -14.08 16.82
N PHE A 59 4.12 -14.54 17.81
CA PHE A 59 5.26 -15.43 17.52
C PHE A 59 4.82 -16.81 17.05
N ALA A 60 3.75 -17.38 17.59
CA ALA A 60 3.26 -18.70 17.20
C ALA A 60 2.91 -18.78 15.71
N ASN A 61 2.20 -17.76 15.19
CA ASN A 61 1.84 -17.67 13.77
C ASN A 61 3.09 -17.51 12.89
N VAL A 62 3.96 -16.55 13.22
CA VAL A 62 5.19 -16.28 12.45
C VAL A 62 6.10 -17.52 12.45
N HIS A 63 6.25 -18.18 13.60
CA HIS A 63 7.00 -19.43 13.71
C HIS A 63 6.42 -20.54 12.83
N LYS A 64 5.10 -20.70 12.81
CA LYS A 64 4.44 -21.75 12.02
C LYS A 64 4.57 -21.52 10.51
N ILE A 65 4.49 -20.27 10.06
CA ILE A 65 4.50 -19.95 8.62
C ILE A 65 5.93 -19.81 8.07
N PHE A 66 6.82 -19.15 8.80
CA PHE A 66 8.17 -18.84 8.32
C PHE A 66 9.27 -19.67 8.98
N GLY A 67 9.07 -20.13 10.21
CA GLY A 67 10.07 -20.86 10.99
C GLY A 67 11.08 -19.95 11.71
N ALA A 68 11.47 -20.35 12.92
CA ALA A 68 12.36 -19.55 13.79
C ALA A 68 13.71 -19.20 13.13
N SER A 69 14.29 -20.15 12.38
CA SER A 69 15.59 -19.98 11.72
C SER A 69 15.55 -18.94 10.61
N ASN A 70 14.48 -18.91 9.81
CA ASN A 70 14.33 -17.94 8.72
C ASN A 70 14.12 -16.54 9.29
N ILE A 71 13.28 -16.41 10.32
CA ILE A 71 13.09 -15.13 11.02
C ILE A 71 14.41 -14.64 11.62
N THR A 72 15.18 -15.54 12.25
CA THR A 72 16.50 -15.20 12.83
C THR A 72 17.44 -14.65 11.75
N LYS A 73 17.56 -15.34 10.61
CA LYS A 73 18.41 -14.93 9.49
C LYS A 73 17.98 -13.55 8.96
N LEU A 74 16.69 -13.38 8.65
CA LEU A 74 16.14 -12.12 8.16
C LEU A 74 16.40 -10.96 9.13
N LEU A 75 16.18 -11.15 10.44
CA LEU A 75 16.43 -10.08 11.41
C LEU A 75 17.91 -9.74 11.53
N ASN A 76 18.83 -10.69 11.34
CA ASN A 76 20.26 -10.40 11.35
C ASN A 76 20.71 -9.64 10.09
N ASP A 77 20.08 -9.89 8.94
CA ASP A 77 20.39 -9.21 7.67
C ASP A 77 19.82 -7.77 7.60
N LEU A 78 18.87 -7.43 8.48
CA LEU A 78 18.25 -6.11 8.56
C LEU A 78 18.92 -5.18 9.57
N LEU A 79 18.95 -3.89 9.22
CA LEU A 79 19.36 -2.82 10.13
C LEU A 79 18.37 -2.72 11.31
N PRO A 80 18.83 -2.36 12.53
CA PRO A 80 18.00 -2.41 13.73
C PRO A 80 16.68 -1.64 13.62
N TYR A 81 16.66 -0.50 12.93
CA TYR A 81 15.46 0.33 12.77
C TYR A 81 14.40 -0.28 11.83
N GLN A 82 14.78 -1.22 10.95
CA GLN A 82 13.86 -1.89 10.03
C GLN A 82 13.22 -3.14 10.64
N ARG A 83 13.81 -3.68 11.71
CA ARG A 83 13.40 -4.97 12.28
C ARG A 83 11.99 -4.95 12.85
N GLU A 84 11.56 -3.84 13.42
CA GLU A 84 10.21 -3.71 13.96
C GLU A 84 9.16 -3.82 12.84
N ASP A 85 9.33 -3.04 11.77
CA ASP A 85 8.45 -3.07 10.59
C ASP A 85 8.47 -4.43 9.89
N ALA A 86 9.63 -5.06 9.80
CA ALA A 86 9.76 -6.42 9.25
C ALA A 86 8.99 -7.44 10.10
N VAL A 87 9.12 -7.42 11.42
CA VAL A 87 8.36 -8.32 12.30
C VAL A 87 6.86 -8.06 12.21
N ASN A 88 6.43 -6.79 12.13
CA ASN A 88 5.02 -6.45 11.96
C ASN A 88 4.46 -6.96 10.63
N SER A 89 5.24 -6.86 9.55
CA SER A 89 4.88 -7.38 8.23
C SER A 89 4.76 -8.92 8.25
N LEU A 90 5.76 -9.62 8.81
CA LEU A 90 5.71 -11.07 8.96
C LEU A 90 4.53 -11.52 9.83
N ALA A 91 4.22 -10.80 10.92
CA ALA A 91 3.09 -11.12 11.77
C ALA A 91 1.77 -11.02 11.02
N TYR A 92 1.57 -9.94 10.26
CA TYR A 92 0.40 -9.76 9.41
C TYR A 92 0.27 -10.87 8.37
N GLU A 93 1.36 -11.15 7.63
CA GLU A 93 1.36 -12.19 6.59
C GLU A 93 1.09 -13.59 7.18
N ALA A 94 1.70 -13.91 8.32
CA ALA A 94 1.50 -15.18 8.98
C ALA A 94 0.05 -15.33 9.47
N GLU A 95 -0.52 -14.28 10.07
CA GLU A 95 -1.91 -14.28 10.50
C GLU A 95 -2.87 -14.42 9.31
N ALA A 96 -2.63 -13.69 8.22
CA ALA A 96 -3.42 -13.81 7.00
C ALA A 96 -3.38 -15.24 6.46
N ARG A 97 -2.20 -15.88 6.45
CA ARG A 97 -2.05 -17.27 6.01
C ARG A 97 -2.65 -18.29 6.96
N MET A 98 -2.76 -17.97 8.25
CA MET A 98 -3.47 -18.78 9.22
C MET A 98 -4.99 -18.73 9.01
N LYS A 99 -5.53 -17.58 8.60
CA LYS A 99 -6.96 -17.40 8.27
C LYS A 99 -7.33 -17.97 6.91
N ASP A 100 -6.46 -17.80 5.92
CA ASP A 100 -6.59 -18.32 4.57
C ASP A 100 -5.32 -19.10 4.18
N PRO A 101 -5.32 -20.43 4.37
CA PRO A 101 -4.16 -21.27 4.03
C PRO A 101 -3.82 -21.30 2.53
N VAL A 102 -4.77 -20.95 1.66
CA VAL A 102 -4.59 -21.00 0.21
C VAL A 102 -4.00 -19.68 -0.29
N TYR A 103 -4.65 -18.55 -0.01
CA TYR A 103 -4.27 -17.25 -0.58
C TYR A 103 -3.60 -16.32 0.42
N GLY A 104 -3.80 -16.48 1.74
CA GLY A 104 -3.26 -15.60 2.77
C GLY A 104 -3.47 -14.10 2.47
N CYS A 105 -2.40 -13.31 2.52
CA CYS A 105 -2.46 -11.88 2.19
C CYS A 105 -2.72 -11.61 0.70
N VAL A 106 -2.43 -12.55 -0.21
CA VAL A 106 -2.70 -12.39 -1.66
C VAL A 106 -4.20 -12.31 -1.95
N GLY A 107 -5.03 -12.95 -1.11
CA GLY A 107 -6.49 -12.82 -1.17
C GLY A 107 -6.92 -11.37 -0.90
N ALA A 108 -6.36 -10.73 0.13
CA ALA A 108 -6.62 -9.33 0.43
C ALA A 108 -6.16 -8.39 -0.70
N ILE A 109 -4.97 -8.64 -1.27
CA ILE A 109 -4.47 -7.90 -2.43
C ILE A 109 -5.46 -8.00 -3.59
N SER A 110 -5.94 -9.20 -3.90
CA SER A 110 -6.88 -9.45 -5.01
C SER A 110 -8.21 -8.71 -4.83
N VAL A 111 -8.73 -8.66 -3.59
CA VAL A 111 -9.94 -7.90 -3.26
C VAL A 111 -9.71 -6.40 -3.44
N LEU A 112 -8.59 -5.88 -2.93
CA LEU A 112 -8.25 -4.46 -3.04
C LEU A 112 -8.03 -4.04 -4.50
N GLN A 113 -7.39 -4.86 -5.32
CA GLN A 113 -7.20 -4.59 -6.75
C GLN A 113 -8.54 -4.49 -7.49
N LYS A 114 -9.47 -5.40 -7.22
CA LYS A 114 -10.84 -5.34 -7.78
C LYS A 114 -11.58 -4.08 -7.31
N GLN A 115 -11.39 -3.69 -6.05
CA GLN A 115 -12.01 -2.49 -5.49
C GLN A 115 -11.47 -1.22 -6.14
N VAL A 116 -10.16 -1.12 -6.34
CA VAL A 116 -9.53 0.00 -7.07
C VAL A 116 -10.08 0.08 -8.49
N GLN A 117 -10.14 -1.04 -9.21
CA GLN A 117 -10.69 -1.07 -10.56
C GLN A 117 -12.16 -0.63 -10.61
N ARG A 118 -12.98 -1.12 -9.68
CA ARG A 118 -14.39 -0.75 -9.60
C ARG A 118 -14.56 0.75 -9.36
N LEU A 119 -13.81 1.30 -8.40
CA LEU A 119 -13.86 2.72 -8.07
C LEU A 119 -13.37 3.60 -9.23
N GLN A 120 -12.34 3.16 -9.97
CA GLN A 120 -11.89 3.87 -11.15
C GLN A 120 -12.99 3.89 -12.23
N ASN A 121 -13.66 2.77 -12.48
CA ASN A 121 -14.77 2.71 -13.44
C ASN A 121 -15.95 3.60 -13.01
N GLU A 122 -16.27 3.63 -11.72
CA GLU A 122 -17.30 4.52 -11.16
C GLU A 122 -16.93 6.00 -11.36
N LEU A 123 -15.66 6.35 -11.13
CA LEU A 123 -15.14 7.70 -11.34
C LEU A 123 -15.20 8.10 -12.82
N ASP A 124 -14.80 7.21 -13.73
CA ASP A 124 -14.84 7.46 -15.18
C ASP A 124 -16.28 7.62 -15.68
N ALA A 125 -17.20 6.80 -15.16
CA ALA A 125 -18.63 6.94 -15.44
C ALA A 125 -19.21 8.27 -14.90
N ALA A 126 -18.78 8.71 -13.72
CA ALA A 126 -19.19 10.01 -13.19
C ALA A 126 -18.64 11.18 -14.02
N ASN A 127 -17.36 11.12 -14.38
CA ASN A 127 -16.70 12.15 -15.20
C ASN A 127 -17.32 12.27 -16.59
N THR A 128 -17.61 11.14 -17.26
CA THR A 128 -18.30 11.14 -18.56
C THR A 128 -19.71 11.73 -18.45
N ASN A 129 -20.44 11.45 -17.37
CA ASN A 129 -21.73 12.09 -17.11
C ASN A 129 -21.60 13.60 -16.89
N LEU A 130 -20.61 14.05 -16.11
CA LEU A 130 -20.36 15.49 -15.90
C LEU A 130 -20.03 16.21 -17.20
N LEU A 131 -19.16 15.63 -18.04
CA LEU A 131 -18.83 16.18 -19.36
C LEU A 131 -20.07 16.26 -20.26
N ARG A 132 -20.92 15.21 -20.26
CA ARG A 132 -22.19 15.23 -20.99
C ARG A 132 -23.10 16.37 -20.53
N TYR A 133 -23.24 16.58 -19.22
CA TYR A 133 -24.04 17.71 -18.71
C TYR A 133 -23.43 19.06 -19.07
N ALA A 134 -22.10 19.19 -18.97
CA ALA A 134 -21.41 20.42 -19.34
C ALA A 134 -21.59 20.75 -20.83
N CYS A 135 -21.42 19.78 -21.73
CA CYS A 135 -21.60 19.97 -23.19
C CYS A 135 -23.08 20.18 -23.57
N ASN A 136 -24.01 19.46 -22.94
CA ASN A 136 -25.45 19.63 -23.20
C ASN A 136 -25.99 20.99 -22.74
N ILE A 137 -25.26 21.73 -21.89
CA ILE A 137 -25.59 23.13 -21.55
C ILE A 137 -25.17 24.10 -22.67
N VAL A 138 -24.27 23.69 -23.57
CA VAL A 138 -23.73 24.56 -24.64
C VAL A 138 -24.51 24.43 -25.97
N ASP A 139 -25.34 23.40 -26.14
CA ASP A 139 -26.16 23.17 -27.35
C ASP A 139 -27.65 23.00 -26.94
N ILE A 140 -28.59 23.98 -26.98
CA ILE A 140 -29.25 24.67 -28.14
C ILE A 140 -30.50 25.41 -27.57
N PRO A 141 -31.07 26.50 -28.19
CA PRO A 141 -31.05 26.77 -29.63
C PRO A 141 -30.60 28.17 -30.06
N SER A 142 -29.72 28.20 -31.05
CA SER A 142 -29.82 29.20 -32.12
C SER A 142 -30.17 28.51 -33.44
N SER A 143 -31.14 29.13 -34.11
CA SER A 143 -31.64 28.90 -35.48
C SER A 143 -32.30 27.55 -35.79
N MET A 144 -33.63 27.62 -35.93
CA MET A 144 -34.27 27.01 -37.10
C MET A 144 -33.48 27.43 -38.34
N ASP A 145 -32.99 26.48 -39.12
CA ASP A 145 -33.25 26.43 -40.55
C ASP A 145 -32.90 25.03 -41.08
N ARG A 146 -33.94 24.27 -41.41
CA ARG A 146 -33.86 23.08 -42.23
C ARG A 146 -33.58 23.53 -43.66
N LEU A 147 -32.49 23.07 -44.27
CA LEU A 147 -32.37 23.03 -45.74
C LEU A 147 -32.60 21.59 -46.24
N PRO A 148 -33.33 21.42 -47.36
CA PRO A 148 -33.70 20.10 -47.86
C PRO A 148 -32.55 19.42 -48.59
N LEU A 149 -32.35 18.14 -48.27
CA LEU A 149 -31.52 17.21 -49.02
C LEU A 149 -32.22 16.85 -50.35
N MET A 150 -31.61 17.19 -51.49
CA MET A 150 -32.05 16.71 -52.82
C MET A 150 -30.85 16.34 -53.70
N GLY A 151 -30.75 15.04 -54.04
CA GLY A 151 -30.14 14.42 -55.24
C GLY A 151 -28.65 14.67 -55.53
N SER A 152 -27.85 13.79 -56.15
CA SER A 152 -28.05 12.54 -56.88
C SER A 152 -26.67 11.93 -57.24
N THR A 153 -26.66 10.63 -57.54
CA THR A 153 -25.76 9.89 -58.47
C THR A 153 -24.27 9.67 -58.17
N SER A 154 -23.96 8.43 -57.77
CA SER A 154 -22.91 7.51 -58.26
C SER A 154 -21.71 8.04 -59.07
N SER A 155 -20.49 7.73 -58.62
CA SER A 155 -19.49 7.04 -59.45
C SER A 155 -18.37 6.40 -58.60
N THR A 156 -17.96 5.22 -59.04
CA THR A 156 -16.90 4.33 -58.55
C THR A 156 -15.50 4.88 -58.84
N GLY A 157 -14.53 4.65 -57.95
CA GLY A 157 -13.10 4.83 -58.25
C GLY A 157 -12.19 4.28 -57.14
N LEU A 158 -11.44 3.24 -57.46
CA LEU A 158 -10.42 2.56 -56.63
C LEU A 158 -9.05 3.26 -56.76
N GLY A 159 -8.19 3.13 -55.75
CA GLY A 159 -6.73 3.35 -55.82
C GLY A 159 -6.18 4.09 -54.59
N GLU A 160 -5.55 3.41 -53.61
CA GLU A 160 -4.11 3.07 -53.50
C GLU A 160 -3.16 4.26 -53.28
N GLY A 161 -2.24 4.10 -52.32
CA GLY A 161 -0.93 4.77 -52.36
C GLY A 161 -0.58 5.65 -51.15
N SER A 162 0.43 5.23 -50.41
CA SER A 162 1.01 5.87 -49.23
C SER A 162 2.13 6.88 -49.56
N VAL A 163 2.64 7.52 -48.50
CA VAL A 163 3.91 8.26 -48.26
C VAL A 163 4.15 9.69 -48.79
N GLY A 164 4.38 10.61 -47.85
CA GLY A 164 5.53 11.54 -47.94
C GLY A 164 5.35 12.99 -47.43
N GLY A 165 5.75 13.26 -46.18
CA GLY A 165 6.64 14.36 -45.81
C GLY A 165 6.08 15.78 -45.55
N GLY A 166 6.57 16.40 -44.45
CA GLY A 166 6.87 17.84 -44.43
C GLY A 166 6.26 18.65 -43.30
N ASP A 167 7.11 19.14 -42.41
CA ASP A 167 6.84 19.97 -41.24
C ASP A 167 6.14 21.32 -41.53
N LEU A 168 5.22 21.72 -40.63
CA LEU A 168 5.03 23.15 -40.35
C LEU A 168 4.56 23.37 -38.90
N TYR A 169 5.45 23.94 -38.11
CA TYR A 169 5.21 24.43 -36.75
C TYR A 169 4.01 25.38 -36.73
N HIS A 170 2.95 25.03 -36.00
CA HIS A 170 1.98 25.97 -35.45
C HIS A 170 1.74 25.66 -33.98
N HIS A 171 2.41 26.43 -33.12
CA HIS A 171 2.05 26.56 -31.71
C HIS A 171 0.68 27.23 -31.63
N HIS A 172 -0.37 26.45 -31.41
CA HIS A 172 -1.62 26.95 -30.86
C HIS A 172 -1.79 26.46 -29.43
N HIS A 173 -1.54 27.38 -28.50
CA HIS A 173 -2.05 27.32 -27.14
C HIS A 173 -3.58 27.30 -27.18
N ALA A 174 -4.18 26.20 -26.70
CA ALA A 174 -5.57 26.18 -26.28
C ALA A 174 -5.75 25.23 -25.09
N SER A 175 -5.79 25.84 -23.90
CA SER A 175 -6.70 25.51 -22.79
C SER A 175 -6.90 24.02 -22.42
N GLY A 176 -6.02 23.55 -21.54
CA GLY A 176 -6.38 22.90 -20.27
C GLY A 176 -7.47 21.83 -20.24
N LEU A 177 -7.08 20.57 -20.40
CA LEU A 177 -7.64 19.45 -19.65
C LEU A 177 -6.44 18.66 -19.06
N PRO A 178 -6.37 18.45 -17.73
CA PRO A 178 -5.32 17.63 -17.15
C PRO A 178 -5.55 16.15 -17.46
N ILE A 179 -4.46 15.51 -17.86
CA ILE A 179 -4.29 14.11 -18.26
C ILE A 179 -5.05 13.15 -17.33
N PRO A 180 -5.75 12.11 -17.86
CA PRO A 180 -6.38 11.10 -17.02
C PRO A 180 -5.25 10.34 -16.32
N TYR A 181 -5.28 10.35 -14.99
CA TYR A 181 -4.45 9.58 -14.07
C TYR A 181 -3.43 8.65 -14.76
N THR A 182 -2.16 9.05 -14.79
CA THR A 182 -1.09 8.16 -15.23
C THR A 182 -1.08 6.93 -14.32
N GLN A 183 -1.46 5.77 -14.88
CA GLN A 183 -1.42 4.48 -14.21
C GLN A 183 0.03 4.13 -13.84
N ALA A 184 0.41 4.40 -12.61
CA ALA A 184 1.70 4.02 -12.04
C ALA A 184 1.66 2.64 -11.34
N TRP A 185 0.78 1.74 -11.76
CA TRP A 185 0.71 0.36 -11.25
C TRP A 185 0.83 -0.63 -12.40
N GLY A 186 1.94 -0.51 -13.14
CA GLY A 186 2.44 -1.50 -14.07
C GLY A 186 3.66 -2.20 -13.48
N ASN A 187 3.59 -3.52 -13.37
CA ASN A 187 4.69 -4.42 -12.98
C ASN A 187 6.05 -3.96 -13.51
N ASN A 188 6.97 -3.63 -12.60
CA ASN A 188 8.40 -3.66 -12.90
C ASN A 188 9.13 -4.35 -11.75
N ASN A 189 9.20 -5.67 -11.84
CA ASN A 189 10.36 -6.38 -11.36
C ASN A 189 11.55 -6.00 -12.26
N ARG A 190 12.21 -4.88 -11.98
CA ARG A 190 13.57 -4.63 -12.45
C ARG A 190 14.30 -3.72 -11.48
N SER A 191 15.40 -4.29 -11.00
CA SER A 191 16.38 -3.79 -10.05
C SER A 191 16.86 -2.35 -10.30
N ASN A 192 17.34 -1.76 -9.20
CA ASN A 192 18.29 -0.65 -9.12
C ASN A 192 17.84 0.71 -9.66
N TYR A 193 17.49 1.62 -8.75
CA TYR A 193 17.94 3.02 -8.86
C TYR A 193 18.29 3.56 -7.47
N HIS A 194 19.58 3.82 -7.27
CA HIS A 194 20.14 4.73 -6.27
C HIS A 194 20.03 6.16 -6.82
N PRO A 195 19.65 7.17 -6.03
CA PRO A 195 19.88 8.57 -6.40
C PRO A 195 21.38 8.91 -6.22
N PRO A 196 22.02 9.63 -7.15
CA PRO A 196 23.35 10.17 -6.94
C PRO A 196 23.27 11.34 -5.95
N GLY A 197 24.16 11.34 -4.96
CA GLY A 197 24.35 12.47 -4.07
C GLY A 197 25.20 13.54 -4.75
N ASP A 198 24.70 14.76 -4.76
CA ASP A 198 25.48 15.95 -5.12
C ASP A 198 26.51 16.20 -4.00
N MET A 199 27.79 15.94 -4.30
CA MET A 199 28.93 16.45 -3.54
C MET A 199 29.67 17.45 -4.44
N ASP A 200 29.23 18.70 -4.43
CA ASP A 200 30.05 19.80 -4.96
C ASP A 200 31.16 20.15 -3.96
N GLU A 201 32.31 19.51 -4.17
CA GLU A 201 33.62 20.15 -4.37
C GLU A 201 33.78 21.62 -3.93
N MET A 202 34.54 21.84 -2.85
CA MET A 202 35.37 23.03 -2.70
C MET A 202 36.76 22.61 -2.21
N ASP A 203 37.67 22.38 -3.16
CA ASP A 203 39.12 22.48 -2.98
C ASP A 203 39.58 23.85 -3.52
N GLY A 204 40.56 24.46 -2.87
CA GLY A 204 41.11 25.75 -3.26
C GLY A 204 41.81 26.48 -2.12
N GLY A 205 43.04 26.07 -1.82
CA GLY A 205 43.93 26.79 -0.89
C GLY A 205 44.60 28.02 -1.51
N GLU A 206 44.76 29.07 -0.68
CA GLU A 206 45.75 30.17 -0.79
C GLU A 206 46.13 30.53 0.67
N ARG A 207 47.34 30.26 1.16
CA ARG A 207 48.65 30.95 1.04
C ARG A 207 48.77 32.29 1.82
N SER A 208 49.76 32.31 2.72
CA SER A 208 50.43 33.47 3.38
C SER A 208 49.63 34.21 4.47
N MET A 209 50.18 34.61 5.62
CA MET A 209 51.55 34.77 6.16
C MET A 209 51.65 34.19 7.58
#